data_AF-A0A933MA41-F1
#
_entry.id   AF-A0A933MA41-F1
#
_cell.length_a   1.000
_cell.length_b   1.000
_cell.length_c   1.000
_cell.angle_alpha   90.00
_cell.angle_beta   90.00
_cell.angle_gamma   90.00
#
_symmetry.space_group_name_H-M   'P 1'
#
loop_
_entity.id
_entity.type
_entity.pdbx_description
1 polymer ?
#
loop_
_entity_poly.entity_id
_entity_poly.type
_entity_poly.pdbx_seq_one_letter_code
_entity_poly.pdbx_strand_id
1 'polypeptide(L)'
;MNLFLTINHKLQEIEIRPNETLLRALRRHGYFGVKHGCENGECGACAVLVNGVPMNSCVMLAAQAEGKNITTIEAIGEVEHQGWKKTEGLDPLQEAFVETGAIQCGYCTPAMILAAKAALEKNPHASEAEIREALSGVLCRCTGYVKPVQAILRVSKGEKESESEDAIPVPLEAFMPRPYEPPTPDRSSSPSLHPSITTLPRMLIAPTVPQTSVVGKPEKKVDAQKLVQGKPAFADDIEMRGMLYAKVLFSPVAHARIKRIDASKARALPGVHAVLTHQDIPRVVYSTAGQSDPIPGPLDMFSLDTKVRFVGDRVAVVAAETEEIAERALELIEVEYEELPAIIDSR
;
A
#
# COMPACT_ATOMS: atom_id res chain seq x y z
N MET A 1 25.46 -14.53 -9.78
CA MET A 1 26.43 -13.82 -10.64
C MET A 1 26.66 -12.44 -10.04
N ASN A 2 27.84 -11.87 -10.22
CA ASN A 2 28.16 -10.56 -9.63
C ASN A 2 27.99 -9.46 -10.69
N LEU A 3 27.43 -8.32 -10.27
CA LEU A 3 27.28 -7.13 -11.10
C LEU A 3 27.88 -5.92 -10.38
N PHE A 4 28.44 -5.00 -11.16
CA PHE A 4 28.86 -3.70 -10.67
C PHE A 4 27.79 -2.65 -10.96
N LEU A 5 27.14 -2.14 -9.91
CA LEU A 5 26.14 -1.07 -9.99
C LEU A 5 26.63 0.18 -9.26
N THR A 6 26.40 1.35 -9.86
CA THR A 6 26.56 2.62 -9.15
C THR A 6 25.23 2.95 -8.48
N ILE A 7 25.09 2.66 -7.18
CA ILE A 7 23.88 2.92 -6.40
C ILE A 7 24.15 4.10 -5.46
N ASN A 8 23.34 5.15 -5.55
CA ASN A 8 23.45 6.37 -4.74
C ASN A 8 24.89 6.93 -4.76
N HIS A 9 25.45 7.06 -5.97
CA HIS A 9 26.81 7.53 -6.27
C HIS A 9 27.95 6.64 -5.77
N LYS A 10 27.66 5.43 -5.27
CA LYS A 10 28.67 4.47 -4.81
C LYS A 10 28.68 3.26 -5.72
N LEU A 11 29.85 2.97 -6.31
CA LEU A 11 30.08 1.73 -7.04
C LEU A 11 30.09 0.55 -6.06
N GLN A 12 29.23 -0.43 -6.30
CA GLN A 12 29.07 -1.60 -5.46
C GLN A 12 29.02 -2.85 -6.31
N GLU A 13 29.71 -3.89 -5.84
CA GLU A 13 29.54 -5.24 -6.34
C GLU A 13 28.34 -5.86 -5.61
N ILE A 14 27.34 -6.29 -6.37
CA ILE A 14 26.17 -6.99 -5.84
C ILE A 14 26.07 -8.39 -6.44
N GLU A 15 25.80 -9.38 -5.60
CA GLU A 15 25.47 -10.72 -6.06
C GLU A 15 23.99 -10.75 -6.45
N ILE A 16 23.66 -11.32 -7.61
CA ILE A 16 22.27 -11.50 -8.06
C ILE A 16 22.00 -12.91 -8.59
N ARG A 17 20.72 -13.30 -8.60
CA ARG A 17 20.24 -14.45 -9.41
C ARG A 17 19.95 -14.01 -10.86
N PRO A 18 20.10 -14.88 -11.87
CA PRO A 18 19.95 -14.49 -13.28
C PRO A 18 18.59 -13.85 -13.64
N ASN A 19 17.53 -14.25 -12.96
CA ASN A 19 16.15 -13.78 -13.15
C ASN A 19 15.68 -12.81 -12.05
N GLU A 20 16.58 -12.32 -11.20
CA GLU A 20 16.23 -11.41 -10.12
C GLU A 20 15.88 -10.03 -10.67
N THR A 21 14.78 -9.46 -10.18
CA THR A 21 14.38 -8.08 -10.50
C THR A 21 15.26 -7.09 -9.76
N LEU A 22 15.42 -5.89 -10.29
CA LEU A 22 16.17 -4.82 -9.65
C LEU A 22 15.58 -4.48 -8.27
N LEU A 23 14.24 -4.53 -8.13
CA LEU A 23 13.56 -4.38 -6.83
C LEU A 23 14.09 -5.36 -5.78
N ARG A 24 14.08 -6.66 -6.10
CA ARG A 24 14.51 -7.72 -5.16
C ARG A 24 15.98 -7.57 -4.81
N ALA A 25 16.83 -7.30 -5.80
CA ALA A 25 18.25 -7.05 -5.58
C ALA A 25 18.49 -5.84 -4.66
N LEU A 26 17.86 -4.69 -4.93
CA LEU A 26 18.01 -3.48 -4.12
C LEU A 26 17.55 -3.72 -2.67
N ARG A 27 16.38 -4.32 -2.46
CA ARG A 27 15.86 -4.59 -1.11
C ARG A 27 16.74 -5.56 -0.33
N ARG A 28 17.22 -6.64 -0.95
CA ARG A 28 18.16 -7.59 -0.33
C ARG A 28 19.49 -6.95 0.07
N HIS A 29 19.90 -5.90 -0.64
CA HIS A 29 21.08 -5.09 -0.30
C HIS A 29 20.76 -3.93 0.66
N GLY A 30 19.56 -3.88 1.25
CA GLY A 30 19.18 -2.96 2.32
C GLY A 30 18.51 -1.66 1.88
N TYR A 31 18.19 -1.50 0.59
CA TYR A 31 17.50 -0.32 0.05
C TYR A 31 15.97 -0.43 0.22
N PHE A 32 15.51 -0.42 1.47
CA PHE A 32 14.10 -0.57 1.83
C PHE A 32 13.21 0.61 1.41
N GLY A 33 13.79 1.75 1.03
CA GLY A 33 13.07 2.88 0.47
C GLY A 33 12.42 2.58 -0.88
N VAL A 34 12.91 1.56 -1.58
CA VAL A 34 12.27 1.01 -2.78
C VAL A 34 11.16 0.06 -2.36
N LYS A 35 9.90 0.49 -2.52
CA LYS A 35 8.75 -0.22 -1.96
C LYS A 35 8.23 -1.34 -2.85
N HIS A 36 7.80 -2.41 -2.19
CA HIS A 36 7.25 -3.61 -2.78
C HIS A 36 5.74 -3.48 -2.99
N GLY A 37 5.26 -3.32 -4.22
CA GLY A 37 3.86 -3.00 -4.49
C GLY A 37 3.12 -4.10 -5.26
N CYS A 38 2.80 -3.81 -6.51
CA CYS A 38 2.06 -4.69 -7.42
C CYS A 38 2.91 -5.73 -8.15
N GLU A 39 4.25 -5.54 -8.19
CA GLU A 39 5.22 -6.35 -8.93
C GLU A 39 5.00 -6.55 -10.44
N ASN A 40 4.00 -5.90 -11.03
CA ASN A 40 3.68 -5.95 -12.45
C ASN A 40 3.90 -4.61 -13.17
N GLY A 41 4.48 -3.62 -12.49
CA GLY A 41 4.79 -2.31 -13.05
C GLY A 41 3.64 -1.30 -13.09
N GLU A 42 2.49 -1.59 -12.48
CA GLU A 42 1.32 -0.70 -12.53
C GLU A 42 1.33 0.41 -11.47
N CYS A 43 1.78 0.13 -10.24
CA CYS A 43 1.59 1.05 -9.12
C CYS A 43 2.68 2.13 -8.95
N GLY A 44 3.87 1.94 -9.53
CA GLY A 44 4.98 2.89 -9.40
C GLY A 44 5.69 2.97 -8.05
N ALA A 45 5.23 2.29 -7.00
CA ALA A 45 5.81 2.39 -5.66
C ALA A 45 7.28 1.96 -5.58
N CYS A 46 7.72 1.11 -6.50
CA CYS A 46 9.08 0.61 -6.64
C CYS A 46 10.00 1.52 -7.49
N ALA A 47 9.55 2.73 -7.86
CA ALA A 47 10.30 3.58 -8.77
C ALA A 47 11.67 3.95 -8.18
N VAL A 48 12.69 3.85 -9.02
CA VAL A 48 14.05 4.35 -8.80
C VAL A 48 14.44 5.21 -9.99
N LEU A 49 15.43 6.11 -9.84
CA LEU A 49 15.98 6.81 -10.99
C LEU A 49 17.08 5.96 -11.60
N VAL A 50 16.93 5.64 -12.88
CA VAL A 50 17.95 4.97 -13.69
C VAL A 50 18.49 6.00 -14.67
N ASN A 51 19.74 6.43 -14.45
CA ASN A 51 20.35 7.56 -15.18
C ASN A 51 19.46 8.83 -15.14
N GLY A 52 18.86 9.13 -13.98
CA GLY A 52 17.98 10.29 -13.79
C GLY A 52 16.53 10.09 -14.24
N VAL A 53 16.20 8.96 -14.88
CA VAL A 53 14.83 8.69 -15.36
C VAL A 53 14.10 7.75 -14.40
N PRO A 54 12.89 8.09 -13.91
CA PRO A 54 12.08 7.19 -13.09
C PRO A 54 11.74 5.90 -13.83
N MET A 55 12.06 4.74 -13.24
CA MET A 55 11.71 3.42 -13.79
C MET A 55 11.22 2.47 -12.69
N ASN A 56 10.27 1.61 -13.05
CA ASN A 56 9.75 0.57 -12.17
C ASN A 56 10.76 -0.56 -12.01
N SER A 57 11.41 -0.62 -10.84
CA SER A 57 12.43 -1.63 -10.55
C SER A 57 11.88 -3.07 -10.47
N CYS A 58 10.58 -3.26 -10.24
CA CYS A 58 9.96 -4.60 -10.17
C CYS A 58 9.89 -5.33 -11.52
N VAL A 59 9.87 -4.60 -12.64
CA VAL A 59 9.77 -5.19 -14.00
C VAL A 59 11.08 -5.06 -14.79
N MET A 60 12.14 -4.59 -14.15
CA MET A 60 13.48 -4.51 -14.70
C MET A 60 14.33 -5.62 -14.08
N LEU A 61 15.04 -6.40 -14.89
CA LEU A 61 16.00 -7.38 -14.37
C LEU A 61 17.23 -6.65 -13.82
N ALA A 62 17.78 -7.14 -12.70
CA ALA A 62 18.98 -6.55 -12.11
C ALA A 62 20.17 -6.55 -13.09
N ALA A 63 20.29 -7.59 -13.94
CA ALA A 63 21.27 -7.65 -15.02
C ALA A 63 21.17 -6.50 -16.03
N GLN A 64 19.96 -5.94 -16.26
CA GLN A 64 19.79 -4.80 -17.15
C GLN A 64 20.25 -3.47 -16.52
N ALA A 65 20.57 -3.46 -15.22
CA ALA A 65 21.03 -2.28 -14.50
C ALA A 65 22.56 -2.11 -14.58
N GLU A 66 23.30 -3.12 -15.06
CA GLU A 66 24.76 -3.07 -15.12
C GLU A 66 25.27 -1.84 -15.88
N GLY A 67 26.24 -1.14 -15.28
CA GLY A 67 26.81 0.10 -15.82
C GLY A 67 25.90 1.34 -15.74
N LYS A 68 24.68 1.24 -15.18
CA LYS A 68 23.78 2.37 -14.98
C LYS A 68 23.94 3.00 -13.60
N ASN A 69 23.60 4.28 -13.51
CA ASN A 69 23.50 4.99 -12.23
C ASN A 69 22.09 4.82 -11.67
N ILE A 70 22.00 4.23 -10.48
CA ILE A 70 20.75 3.99 -9.77
C ILE A 70 20.67 4.97 -8.59
N THR A 71 19.61 5.77 -8.53
CA THR A 71 19.33 6.63 -7.37
C THR A 71 18.03 6.19 -6.72
N THR A 72 18.10 5.90 -5.42
CA THR A 72 16.97 5.56 -4.57
C THR A 72 16.66 6.73 -3.62
N ILE A 73 15.57 6.65 -2.87
CA ILE A 73 15.16 7.71 -1.93
C ILE A 73 16.20 7.96 -0.82
N GLU A 74 16.99 6.94 -0.49
CA GLU A 74 18.06 6.98 0.50
C GLU A 74 19.20 7.95 0.11
N ALA A 75 19.31 8.35 -1.16
CA ALA A 75 20.25 9.38 -1.61
C ALA A 75 19.76 10.81 -1.46
N ILE A 76 18.46 11.01 -1.23
CA ILE A 76 17.83 12.33 -1.42
C ILE A 76 18.03 13.23 -0.21
N GLY A 77 17.83 12.72 1.00
CA GLY A 77 18.08 13.51 2.21
C GLY A 77 18.21 12.65 3.46
N GLU A 78 18.89 13.21 4.46
CA GLU A 78 19.27 12.53 5.70
C GLU A 78 18.66 13.24 6.91
N VAL A 79 18.68 12.58 8.09
CA VAL A 79 18.31 13.28 9.34
C VAL A 79 19.41 14.28 9.65
N GLU A 80 19.03 15.53 9.92
CA GLU A 80 19.94 16.65 10.17
C GLU A 80 21.02 16.34 11.23
N HIS A 81 20.62 15.61 12.28
CA HIS A 81 21.50 15.15 13.35
C HIS A 81 21.40 13.64 13.56
N GLN A 82 22.43 12.90 13.15
CA GLN A 82 22.56 11.46 13.42
C GLN A 82 23.64 11.21 14.47
N GLY A 83 23.36 11.61 15.71
CA GLY A 83 24.32 11.50 16.82
C GLY A 83 25.58 12.33 16.55
N TRP A 84 26.64 11.67 16.08
CA TRP A 84 27.94 12.30 15.78
C TRP A 84 28.06 12.90 14.36
N LYS A 85 27.13 12.59 13.44
CA LYS A 85 27.17 13.08 12.05
C LYS A 85 26.18 14.23 11.85
N LYS A 86 26.70 15.42 11.52
CA LYS A 86 25.89 16.52 10.98
C LYS A 86 25.69 16.29 9.48
N THR A 87 24.45 16.40 9.02
CA THR A 87 24.07 16.21 7.62
C THR A 87 23.49 17.50 7.06
N GLU A 88 23.25 17.55 5.75
CA GLU A 88 22.58 18.69 5.11
C GLU A 88 21.06 18.74 5.40
N GLY A 89 20.52 17.72 6.07
CA GLY A 89 19.10 17.63 6.39
C GLY A 89 18.26 17.02 5.28
N LEU A 90 16.96 17.34 5.31
CA LEU A 90 15.99 16.88 4.32
C LEU A 90 16.16 17.67 3.01
N ASP A 91 15.94 16.98 1.88
CA ASP A 91 15.80 17.66 0.58
C ASP A 91 14.57 18.58 0.59
N PRO A 92 14.57 19.71 -0.13
CA PRO A 92 13.41 20.61 -0.22
C PRO A 92 12.09 19.90 -0.57
N LEU A 93 12.11 18.86 -1.41
CA LEU A 93 10.93 18.03 -1.70
C LEU A 93 10.46 17.24 -0.48
N GLN A 94 11.39 16.66 0.28
CA GLN A 94 11.05 15.93 1.51
C GLN A 94 10.44 16.88 2.54
N GLU A 95 11.02 18.06 2.73
CA GLU A 95 10.51 19.07 3.66
C GLU A 95 9.12 19.58 3.24
N ALA A 96 8.93 19.89 1.95
CA ALA A 96 7.63 20.31 1.43
C ALA A 96 6.55 19.24 1.63
N PHE A 97 6.87 17.95 1.45
CA PHE A 97 5.92 16.85 1.71
C PHE A 97 5.54 16.74 3.19
N VAL A 98 6.51 16.96 4.10
CA VAL A 98 6.28 16.96 5.55
C VAL A 98 5.34 18.10 5.95
N GLU A 99 5.58 19.29 5.41
CA GLU A 99 4.87 20.52 5.82
C GLU A 99 3.47 20.65 5.24
N THR A 100 3.26 20.21 4.00
CA THR A 100 1.95 20.28 3.33
C THR A 100 1.00 19.16 3.76
N GLY A 101 1.45 18.21 4.57
CA GLY A 101 0.67 17.02 4.91
C GLY A 101 0.45 16.09 3.70
N ALA A 102 1.39 16.07 2.74
CA ALA A 102 1.34 15.21 1.57
C ALA A 102 1.53 13.70 1.89
N ILE A 103 1.62 13.35 3.17
CA ILE A 103 1.97 12.02 3.66
C ILE A 103 0.86 11.52 4.59
N GLN A 104 0.13 10.49 4.14
CA GLN A 104 -0.79 9.72 5.00
C GLN A 104 -0.14 8.40 5.40
N CYS A 105 -0.39 7.31 4.65
CA CYS A 105 0.28 6.03 4.89
C CYS A 105 1.79 6.10 4.58
N GLY A 106 2.19 6.94 3.62
CA GLY A 106 3.58 7.15 3.22
C GLY A 106 4.18 6.10 2.28
N TYR A 107 3.42 5.07 1.86
CA TYR A 107 3.96 3.97 1.05
C TYR A 107 4.48 4.43 -0.32
N CYS A 108 3.74 5.29 -1.01
CA CYS A 108 4.11 5.81 -2.33
C CYS A 108 5.04 7.02 -2.27
N THR A 109 5.27 7.60 -1.09
CA THR A 109 5.98 8.88 -0.93
C THR A 109 7.41 8.86 -1.47
N PRO A 110 8.24 7.82 -1.22
CA PRO A 110 9.57 7.72 -1.82
C PRO A 110 9.59 7.86 -3.34
N ALA A 111 8.73 7.09 -4.02
CA ALA A 111 8.62 7.10 -5.47
C ALA A 111 8.12 8.45 -6.01
N MET A 112 7.16 9.09 -5.32
CA MET A 112 6.67 10.42 -5.70
C MET A 112 7.77 11.48 -5.61
N ILE A 113 8.62 11.42 -4.59
CA ILE A 113 9.73 12.37 -4.42
C ILE A 113 10.77 12.17 -5.52
N LEU A 114 11.10 10.92 -5.87
CA LEU A 114 12.03 10.64 -6.97
C LEU A 114 11.47 11.11 -8.32
N ALA A 115 10.19 10.84 -8.60
CA ALA A 115 9.53 11.32 -9.82
C ALA A 115 9.50 12.85 -9.89
N ALA A 116 9.18 13.51 -8.78
CA ALA A 116 9.22 14.96 -8.67
C ALA A 116 10.63 15.53 -8.89
N LYS A 117 11.65 14.91 -8.30
CA LYS A 117 13.04 15.33 -8.47
C LYS A 117 13.47 15.25 -9.93
N ALA A 118 13.18 14.15 -10.61
CA ALA A 118 13.48 14.01 -12.03
C ALA A 118 12.76 15.05 -12.90
N ALA A 119 11.50 15.38 -12.56
CA ALA A 119 10.76 16.43 -13.25
C ALA A 119 11.37 17.83 -13.04
N LEU A 120 11.74 18.17 -11.80
CA LEU A 120 12.31 19.47 -11.46
C LEU A 120 13.77 19.64 -11.92
N GLU A 121 14.54 18.56 -12.04
CA GLU A 121 15.86 18.59 -12.69
C GLU A 121 15.75 18.96 -14.17
N LYS A 122 14.68 18.52 -14.84
CA LYS A 122 14.40 18.88 -16.24
C LYS A 122 13.81 20.28 -16.39
N ASN A 123 12.88 20.65 -15.52
CA ASN A 123 12.25 21.98 -15.50
C ASN A 123 12.06 22.44 -14.04
N PRO A 124 12.95 23.30 -13.51
CA PRO A 124 12.83 23.82 -12.14
C PRO A 124 11.54 24.59 -11.88
N HIS A 125 10.89 25.11 -12.92
CA HIS A 125 9.64 25.88 -12.86
C HIS A 125 8.47 25.12 -13.49
N ALA A 126 8.41 23.79 -13.26
CA ALA A 126 7.36 22.93 -13.76
C ALA A 126 5.95 23.42 -13.33
N SER A 127 5.04 23.46 -14.29
CA SER A 127 3.64 23.75 -14.09
C SER A 127 2.93 22.61 -13.34
N GLU A 128 1.72 22.89 -12.82
CA GLU A 128 0.90 21.86 -12.17
C GLU A 128 0.64 20.66 -13.10
N ALA A 129 0.40 20.91 -14.38
CA ALA A 129 0.15 19.87 -15.38
C ALA A 129 1.38 18.97 -15.57
N GLU A 130 2.58 19.56 -15.67
CA GLU A 130 3.84 18.80 -15.78
C GLU A 130 4.11 17.96 -14.52
N ILE A 131 3.80 18.51 -13.33
CA ILE A 131 3.94 17.79 -12.06
C ILE A 131 2.96 16.61 -11.99
N ARG A 132 1.70 16.82 -12.39
CA ARG A 132 0.69 15.74 -12.45
C ARG A 132 1.10 14.65 -13.43
N GLU A 133 1.64 15.03 -14.58
CA GLU A 133 2.16 14.09 -15.56
C GLU A 133 3.33 13.28 -14.98
N ALA A 134 4.27 13.93 -14.29
CA ALA A 134 5.39 13.25 -13.64
C ALA A 134 4.95 12.24 -12.56
N LEU A 135 3.87 12.55 -11.83
CA LEU A 135 3.31 11.66 -10.81
C LEU A 135 2.36 10.58 -11.37
N SER A 136 1.94 10.66 -12.64
CA SER A 136 0.94 9.77 -13.22
C SER A 136 1.31 8.29 -13.12
N GLY A 137 2.61 8.00 -13.14
CA GLY A 137 3.16 6.65 -12.99
C GLY A 137 3.29 6.15 -11.55
N VAL A 138 2.95 6.95 -10.53
CA VAL A 138 3.07 6.59 -9.10
C VAL A 138 1.71 6.69 -8.41
N LEU A 139 1.05 5.55 -8.23
CA LEU A 139 -0.31 5.51 -7.68
C LEU A 139 -0.35 5.82 -6.19
N CYS A 140 -1.29 6.69 -5.78
CA CYS A 140 -1.60 6.97 -4.39
C CYS A 140 -3.07 6.76 -4.09
N ARG A 141 -3.36 5.94 -3.07
CA ARG A 141 -4.74 5.65 -2.64
C ARG A 141 -5.22 6.54 -1.49
N CYS A 142 -4.35 7.36 -0.92
CA CYS A 142 -4.63 8.12 0.30
C CYS A 142 -4.93 9.60 0.06
N THR A 143 -4.10 10.27 -0.74
CA THR A 143 -4.06 11.74 -0.78
C THR A 143 -4.91 12.38 -1.87
N GLY A 144 -5.39 11.59 -2.84
CA GLY A 144 -6.03 12.13 -4.05
C GLY A 144 -5.11 13.03 -4.88
N TYR A 145 -3.79 12.94 -4.70
CA TYR A 145 -2.73 13.71 -5.37
C TYR A 145 -2.67 15.22 -5.07
N VAL A 146 -3.71 15.83 -4.50
CA VAL A 146 -3.75 17.28 -4.27
C VAL A 146 -2.57 17.76 -3.43
N LYS A 147 -2.36 17.19 -2.24
CA LYS A 147 -1.27 17.61 -1.34
C LYS A 147 0.14 17.34 -1.90
N PRO A 148 0.44 16.16 -2.50
CA PRO A 148 1.71 15.95 -3.19
C PRO A 148 1.99 16.97 -4.31
N VAL A 149 0.98 17.29 -5.14
CA VAL A 149 1.13 18.28 -6.22
C VAL A 149 1.41 19.67 -5.65
N GLN A 150 0.67 20.10 -4.62
CA GLN A 150 0.91 21.36 -3.91
C GLN A 150 2.33 21.43 -3.32
N ALA A 151 2.82 20.33 -2.72
CA ALA A 151 4.17 20.25 -2.18
C ALA A 151 5.25 20.47 -3.24
N ILE A 152 5.12 19.84 -4.41
CA ILE A 152 6.09 19.95 -5.50
C ILE A 152 6.03 21.34 -6.14
N LEU A 153 4.83 21.91 -6.33
CA LEU A 153 4.66 23.27 -6.83
C LEU A 153 5.35 24.30 -5.94
N ARG A 154 5.23 24.15 -4.62
CA ARG A 154 5.89 25.02 -3.65
C ARG A 154 7.41 25.05 -3.85
N VAL A 155 8.02 23.86 -4.01
CA VAL A 155 9.46 23.74 -4.31
C VAL A 155 9.80 24.37 -5.67
N SER A 156 8.99 24.13 -6.69
CA SER A 156 9.17 24.70 -8.04
C SER A 156 9.14 26.24 -8.06
N LYS A 157 8.36 26.84 -7.17
CA LYS A 157 8.27 28.31 -7.02
C LYS A 157 9.30 28.90 -6.05
N GLY A 158 10.07 28.07 -5.33
CA GLY A 158 11.01 28.53 -4.30
C GLY A 158 10.35 29.08 -3.04
N GLU A 159 9.11 28.67 -2.75
CA GLU A 159 8.33 29.12 -1.59
C GLU A 159 8.81 28.45 -0.30
N LYS A 160 9.22 29.24 0.69
CA LYS A 160 9.82 28.74 1.94
C LYS A 160 8.82 28.35 3.03
N GLU A 161 7.57 28.78 2.97
CA GLU A 161 6.53 28.46 3.97
C GLU A 161 5.22 28.06 3.29
N SER A 162 4.47 27.15 3.91
CA SER A 162 3.09 26.87 3.46
C SER A 162 2.16 27.95 3.99
N GLU A 163 1.48 28.67 3.10
CA GLU A 163 0.26 29.37 3.51
C GLU A 163 -0.75 28.30 3.95
N SER A 164 -1.26 28.40 5.18
CA SER A 164 -2.33 27.51 5.62
C SER A 164 -3.58 27.85 4.81
N GLU A 165 -3.87 27.06 3.78
CA GLU A 165 -5.19 27.11 3.16
C GLU A 165 -6.21 26.80 4.26
N ASP A 166 -7.06 27.77 4.58
CA ASP A 166 -8.20 27.57 5.48
C ASP A 166 -8.99 26.35 5.00
N ALA A 167 -9.53 25.57 5.95
CA ALA A 167 -10.32 24.40 5.64
C ALA A 167 -11.35 24.74 4.55
N ILE A 168 -11.39 23.93 3.47
CA ILE A 168 -12.37 24.11 2.40
C ILE A 168 -13.74 24.19 3.06
N PRO A 169 -14.42 25.36 3.02
CA PRO A 169 -15.72 25.47 3.67
C PRO A 169 -16.66 24.54 2.92
N VAL A 170 -17.12 23.47 3.59
CA VAL A 170 -18.17 22.62 3.03
C VAL A 170 -19.42 23.47 3.00
N PRO A 171 -19.97 23.80 1.82
CA PRO A 171 -21.16 24.63 1.73
C PRO A 171 -22.30 23.93 2.49
N LEU A 172 -23.11 24.69 3.23
CA LEU A 172 -24.26 24.14 3.96
C LEU A 172 -25.21 23.37 3.03
N GLU A 173 -25.26 23.78 1.76
CA GLU A 173 -26.00 23.16 0.66
C GLU A 173 -25.58 21.69 0.43
N ALA A 174 -24.34 21.31 0.74
CA ALA A 174 -23.87 19.93 0.64
C ALA A 174 -24.55 18.98 1.65
N PHE A 175 -25.11 19.53 2.73
CA PHE A 175 -25.84 18.78 3.77
C PHE A 175 -27.36 18.93 3.65
N MET A 176 -27.85 19.73 2.69
CA MET A 176 -29.29 19.87 2.45
C MET A 176 -29.79 18.68 1.61
N PRO A 177 -30.92 18.05 1.96
CA PRO A 177 -31.49 17.01 1.12
C PRO A 177 -31.85 17.61 -0.25
N ARG A 178 -31.46 16.92 -1.33
CA ARG A 178 -31.97 17.25 -2.65
C ARG A 178 -33.47 16.97 -2.68
N PRO A 179 -34.30 17.85 -3.29
CA PRO A 179 -35.71 17.55 -3.50
C PRO A 179 -35.85 16.18 -4.17
N TYR A 180 -36.70 15.31 -3.62
CA TYR A 180 -37.04 14.07 -4.29
C TYR A 180 -37.76 14.40 -5.60
N GLU A 181 -37.12 14.15 -6.73
CA GLU A 181 -37.79 14.16 -8.03
C GLU A 181 -38.46 12.80 -8.22
N PRO A 182 -39.80 12.72 -8.21
CA PRO A 182 -40.47 11.47 -8.52
C PRO A 182 -40.11 11.04 -9.95
N PRO A 183 -39.93 9.73 -10.20
CA PRO A 183 -39.77 9.24 -11.56
C PRO A 183 -40.95 9.70 -12.42
N THR A 184 -40.67 10.09 -13.66
CA THR A 184 -41.70 10.49 -14.62
C THR A 184 -42.76 9.38 -14.73
N PRO A 185 -44.04 9.68 -14.47
CA PRO A 185 -45.08 8.66 -14.47
C PRO A 185 -45.21 8.05 -15.87
N ASP A 186 -45.17 6.72 -15.93
CA ASP A 186 -45.58 5.99 -17.12
C ASP A 186 -47.06 6.31 -17.41
N ARG A 187 -47.44 6.40 -18.69
CA ARG A 187 -48.74 6.95 -19.14
C ARG A 187 -49.97 6.11 -18.76
N SER A 188 -49.86 5.17 -17.81
CA SER A 188 -50.90 4.19 -17.49
C SER A 188 -51.31 4.11 -16.01
N SER A 189 -50.78 4.93 -15.09
CA SER A 189 -51.13 4.85 -13.67
C SER A 189 -51.88 6.07 -13.13
N SER A 190 -53.03 5.82 -12.48
CA SER A 190 -53.81 6.80 -11.71
C SER A 190 -52.98 7.46 -10.59
N PRO A 191 -53.28 8.72 -10.21
CA PRO A 191 -52.49 9.45 -9.22
C PRO A 191 -52.64 8.83 -7.82
N SER A 192 -51.61 8.14 -7.35
CA SER A 192 -51.47 7.74 -5.95
C SER A 192 -50.95 8.93 -5.14
N LEU A 193 -51.74 9.39 -4.17
CA LEU A 193 -51.31 10.36 -3.17
C LEU A 193 -50.33 9.66 -2.20
N HIS A 194 -49.03 9.78 -2.46
CA HIS A 194 -48.00 9.37 -1.50
C HIS A 194 -47.65 10.57 -0.60
N PRO A 195 -47.94 10.53 0.71
CA PRO A 195 -47.42 11.54 1.62
C PRO A 195 -45.90 11.42 1.70
N SER A 196 -45.19 12.45 1.26
CA SER A 196 -43.75 12.60 1.44
C SER A 196 -43.48 13.21 2.80
N ILE A 197 -42.96 12.43 3.74
CA ILE A 197 -42.45 12.95 5.02
C ILE A 197 -40.95 13.22 4.85
N THR A 198 -40.58 14.50 4.77
CA THR A 198 -39.18 14.91 4.80
C THR A 198 -38.73 15.05 6.25
N THR A 199 -38.07 14.03 6.79
CA THR A 199 -37.45 14.11 8.12
C THR A 199 -36.06 14.72 7.99
N LEU A 200 -35.89 15.96 8.43
CA LEU A 200 -34.57 16.58 8.53
C LEU A 200 -33.89 16.16 9.84
N PRO A 201 -32.60 15.80 9.83
CA PRO A 201 -31.84 15.64 11.07
C PRO A 201 -31.84 16.97 11.82
N ARG A 202 -31.99 16.92 13.14
CA ARG A 202 -31.84 18.12 13.99
C ARG A 202 -30.37 18.55 13.96
N MET A 203 -30.09 19.61 13.22
CA MET A 203 -28.76 20.24 13.21
C MET A 203 -28.57 20.98 14.54
N LEU A 204 -27.66 20.48 15.36
CA LEU A 204 -27.19 21.18 16.55
C LEU A 204 -25.90 21.90 16.18
N ILE A 205 -25.93 23.23 16.20
CA ILE A 205 -24.71 24.03 16.06
C ILE A 205 -23.90 23.80 17.34
N ALA A 206 -22.71 23.23 17.19
CA ALA A 206 -21.81 23.04 18.32
C ALA A 206 -21.47 24.42 18.93
N PRO A 207 -21.40 24.53 20.27
CA PRO A 207 -20.96 25.77 20.90
C PRO A 207 -19.57 26.16 20.41
N THR A 208 -19.27 27.46 20.40
CA THR A 208 -17.97 27.98 20.00
C THR A 208 -16.88 27.30 20.82
N VAL A 209 -16.06 26.48 20.17
CA VAL A 209 -14.95 25.78 20.82
C VAL A 209 -13.86 26.82 21.10
N PRO A 210 -13.27 26.87 22.32
CA PRO A 210 -12.15 27.76 22.62
C PRO A 210 -11.02 27.52 21.61
N GLN A 211 -10.34 28.59 21.20
CA GLN A 211 -9.12 28.41 20.41
C GLN A 211 -8.12 27.59 21.21
N THR A 212 -7.63 26.52 20.60
CA THR A 212 -6.58 25.68 21.18
C THR A 212 -5.26 25.92 20.45
N SER A 213 -4.15 25.57 21.09
CA SER A 213 -2.83 25.64 20.49
C SER A 213 -2.60 24.58 19.40
N VAL A 214 -3.28 23.43 19.47
CA VAL A 214 -2.99 22.24 18.64
C VAL A 214 -4.24 21.70 17.93
N VAL A 215 -5.35 21.53 18.65
CA VAL A 215 -6.59 20.97 18.08
C VAL A 215 -7.19 21.95 17.07
N GLY A 216 -7.36 21.48 15.83
CA GLY A 216 -7.83 22.29 14.70
C GLY A 216 -6.72 23.11 14.03
N LYS A 217 -5.45 22.88 14.37
CA LYS A 217 -4.29 23.47 13.71
C LYS A 217 -3.56 22.42 12.85
N PRO A 218 -2.97 22.81 11.71
CA PRO A 218 -2.06 21.94 10.97
C PRO A 218 -0.84 21.62 11.83
N GLU A 219 -0.51 20.33 11.96
CA GLU A 219 0.66 19.86 12.71
C GLU A 219 1.46 18.89 11.85
N LYS A 220 2.78 18.86 12.05
CA LYS A 220 3.65 17.91 11.35
C LYS A 220 3.35 16.50 11.88
N LYS A 221 3.04 15.58 10.97
CA LYS A 221 2.81 14.17 11.30
C LYS A 221 4.09 13.55 11.90
N VAL A 222 3.97 12.87 13.03
CA VAL A 222 5.09 12.40 13.88
C VAL A 222 6.10 11.54 13.11
N ASP A 223 5.63 10.67 12.23
CA ASP A 223 6.44 9.76 11.43
C ASP A 223 6.69 10.27 10.00
N ALA A 224 6.31 11.51 9.67
CA ALA A 224 6.45 12.08 8.33
C ALA A 224 7.91 12.05 7.83
N GLN A 225 8.86 12.48 8.66
CA GLN A 225 10.29 12.48 8.31
C GLN A 225 10.80 11.07 8.00
N LYS A 226 10.36 10.07 8.76
CA LYS A 226 10.71 8.66 8.54
C LYS A 226 10.22 8.19 7.16
N LEU A 227 8.99 8.57 6.80
CA LEU A 227 8.33 8.14 5.57
C LEU A 227 8.90 8.82 4.31
N VAL A 228 9.19 10.12 4.34
CA VAL A 228 9.80 10.83 3.19
C VAL A 228 11.23 10.38 2.88
N GLN A 229 11.92 9.83 3.88
CA GLN A 229 13.25 9.26 3.73
C GLN A 229 13.21 7.78 3.28
N GLY A 230 12.03 7.19 3.15
CA GLY A 230 11.87 5.77 2.82
C GLY A 230 12.42 4.81 3.88
N LYS A 231 12.61 5.26 5.12
CA LYS A 231 13.13 4.40 6.19
C LYS A 231 12.17 3.23 6.47
N PRO A 232 12.69 2.09 6.96
CA PRO A 232 11.89 0.90 7.28
C PRO A 232 10.70 1.25 8.19
N ALA A 233 9.49 1.15 7.65
CA ALA A 233 8.27 1.56 8.36
C ALA A 233 7.10 0.59 8.18
N PHE A 234 7.23 -0.35 7.24
CA PHE A 234 6.19 -1.31 6.91
C PHE A 234 6.62 -2.73 7.28
N ALA A 235 5.64 -3.64 7.42
CA ALA A 235 5.92 -5.02 7.79
C ALA A 235 6.89 -5.71 6.83
N ASP A 236 6.79 -5.42 5.53
CA ASP A 236 7.68 -5.95 4.50
C ASP A 236 9.12 -5.40 4.57
N ASP A 237 9.35 -4.30 5.30
CA ASP A 237 10.71 -3.77 5.54
C ASP A 237 11.42 -4.46 6.71
N ILE A 238 10.74 -5.37 7.43
CA ILE A 238 11.30 -6.06 8.60
C ILE A 238 11.98 -7.34 8.15
N GLU A 239 13.29 -7.41 8.39
CA GLU A 239 14.09 -8.63 8.22
C GLU A 239 14.67 -9.07 9.56
N MET A 240 14.48 -10.35 9.90
CA MET A 240 15.02 -10.96 11.11
C MET A 240 15.87 -12.17 10.77
N ARG A 241 17.02 -12.32 11.44
CA ARG A 241 17.89 -13.47 11.26
C ARG A 241 17.13 -14.77 11.58
N GLY A 242 17.07 -15.67 10.61
CA GLY A 242 16.38 -16.96 10.75
C GLY A 242 14.85 -16.87 10.67
N MET A 243 14.29 -15.77 10.15
CA MET A 243 12.86 -15.71 9.87
C MET A 243 12.47 -16.74 8.80
N LEU A 244 11.29 -17.34 8.98
CA LEU A 244 10.68 -18.21 7.97
C LEU A 244 9.73 -17.39 7.10
N TYR A 245 9.58 -17.81 5.84
CA TYR A 245 8.64 -17.26 4.88
C TYR A 245 7.36 -18.09 4.92
N ALA A 246 6.26 -17.43 5.30
CA ALA A 246 4.94 -18.05 5.32
C ALA A 246 4.21 -17.82 4.00
N LYS A 247 3.65 -18.87 3.41
CA LYS A 247 2.78 -18.79 2.22
C LYS A 247 1.49 -19.55 2.50
N VAL A 248 0.39 -19.05 1.94
CA VAL A 248 -0.96 -19.60 2.16
C VAL A 248 -1.45 -20.24 0.88
N LEU A 249 -1.89 -21.50 0.97
CA LEU A 249 -2.65 -22.14 -0.08
C LEU A 249 -4.07 -21.61 -0.03
N PHE A 250 -4.50 -20.98 -1.10
CA PHE A 250 -5.85 -20.44 -1.24
C PHE A 250 -6.75 -21.37 -2.05
N SER A 251 -8.04 -21.37 -1.71
CA SER A 251 -9.06 -22.11 -2.45
C SER A 251 -9.16 -21.59 -3.89
N PRO A 252 -9.06 -22.47 -4.90
CA PRO A 252 -9.31 -22.09 -6.29
C PRO A 252 -10.81 -22.05 -6.63
N VAL A 253 -11.68 -22.56 -5.75
CA VAL A 253 -13.12 -22.68 -5.97
C VAL A 253 -13.93 -21.78 -5.04
N ALA A 254 -15.09 -21.33 -5.52
CA ALA A 254 -15.94 -20.39 -4.81
C ALA A 254 -16.69 -21.01 -3.62
N HIS A 255 -17.02 -22.30 -3.64
CA HIS A 255 -17.72 -22.94 -2.54
C HIS A 255 -17.51 -24.45 -2.60
N ALA A 256 -16.92 -25.04 -1.58
CA ALA A 256 -16.68 -26.49 -1.53
C ALA A 256 -16.47 -27.02 -0.11
N ARG A 257 -16.65 -28.33 0.08
CA ARG A 257 -16.09 -29.06 1.23
C ARG A 257 -14.75 -29.68 0.84
N ILE A 258 -13.77 -29.65 1.73
CA ILE A 258 -12.52 -30.38 1.57
C ILE A 258 -12.80 -31.82 1.98
N LYS A 259 -12.79 -32.74 1.01
CA LYS A 259 -12.95 -34.18 1.27
C LYS A 259 -11.66 -34.79 1.80
N ARG A 260 -10.54 -34.39 1.19
CA ARG A 260 -9.21 -34.88 1.51
C ARG A 260 -8.19 -33.76 1.32
N ILE A 261 -7.21 -33.72 2.20
CA ILE A 261 -6.01 -32.90 2.04
C ILE A 261 -4.80 -33.75 2.41
N ASP A 262 -3.81 -33.80 1.51
CA ASP A 262 -2.53 -34.47 1.72
C ASP A 262 -1.39 -33.47 1.52
N ALA A 263 -0.70 -33.17 2.62
CA ALA A 263 0.45 -32.28 2.66
C ALA A 263 1.77 -33.04 2.94
N SER A 264 1.79 -34.39 2.82
CA SER A 264 2.94 -35.23 3.13
C SER A 264 4.18 -34.85 2.29
N LYS A 265 4.02 -34.65 0.99
CA LYS A 265 5.10 -34.22 0.08
C LYS A 265 5.64 -32.84 0.43
N ALA A 266 4.75 -31.89 0.74
CA ALA A 266 5.13 -30.54 1.16
C ALA A 266 5.93 -30.56 2.48
N ARG A 267 5.49 -31.36 3.46
CA ARG A 267 6.19 -31.52 4.75
C ARG A 267 7.57 -32.18 4.60
N ALA A 268 7.74 -33.05 3.61
CA ALA A 268 9.01 -33.73 3.35
C ALA A 268 10.00 -32.88 2.53
N LEU A 269 9.60 -31.71 2.01
CA LEU A 269 10.47 -30.87 1.20
C LEU A 269 11.58 -30.23 2.06
N PRO A 270 12.86 -30.36 1.70
CA PRO A 270 13.96 -29.73 2.44
C PRO A 270 13.79 -28.22 2.57
N GLY A 271 14.04 -27.69 3.77
CA GLY A 271 13.87 -26.28 4.10
C GLY A 271 12.43 -25.87 4.47
N VAL A 272 11.46 -26.78 4.41
CA VAL A 272 10.12 -26.57 5.00
C VAL A 272 10.17 -26.90 6.49
N HIS A 273 9.68 -25.97 7.31
CA HIS A 273 9.64 -26.13 8.77
C HIS A 273 8.24 -26.48 9.29
N ALA A 274 7.19 -26.00 8.61
CA ALA A 274 5.82 -26.33 8.98
C ALA A 274 4.89 -26.35 7.76
N VAL A 275 3.94 -27.29 7.76
CA VAL A 275 2.76 -27.23 6.89
C VAL A 275 1.53 -27.53 7.76
N LEU A 276 0.68 -26.52 7.90
CA LEU A 276 -0.53 -26.56 8.72
C LEU A 276 -1.77 -26.62 7.82
N THR A 277 -2.66 -27.54 8.16
CA THR A 277 -3.99 -27.72 7.57
C THR A 277 -5.04 -27.63 8.68
N HIS A 278 -6.32 -27.81 8.33
CA HIS A 278 -7.38 -27.93 9.34
C HIS A 278 -7.18 -29.13 10.30
N GLN A 279 -6.30 -30.08 9.98
CA GLN A 279 -6.00 -31.26 10.80
C GLN A 279 -4.96 -30.95 11.91
N ASP A 280 -4.20 -29.87 11.76
CA ASP A 280 -3.04 -29.57 12.60
C ASP A 280 -3.32 -28.50 13.66
N ILE A 281 -4.53 -27.92 13.67
CA ILE A 281 -4.88 -26.78 14.52
C ILE A 281 -6.17 -27.02 15.32
N PRO A 282 -6.30 -26.42 16.53
CA PRO A 282 -7.54 -26.46 17.29
C PRO A 282 -8.72 -25.86 16.52
N ARG A 283 -9.91 -26.47 16.68
CA ARG A 283 -11.16 -25.99 16.09
C ARG A 283 -11.78 -24.88 16.94
N VAL A 284 -11.14 -23.71 16.92
CA VAL A 284 -11.66 -22.49 17.57
C VAL A 284 -12.50 -21.71 16.57
N VAL A 285 -13.77 -21.50 16.93
CA VAL A 285 -14.73 -20.77 16.09
C VAL A 285 -14.59 -19.26 16.32
N TYR A 286 -14.65 -18.46 15.25
CA TYR A 286 -14.64 -16.99 15.33
C TYR A 286 -15.49 -16.36 14.22
N SER A 287 -15.68 -15.03 14.33
CA SER A 287 -16.33 -14.19 13.32
C SER A 287 -15.30 -13.28 12.66
N THR A 288 -15.37 -13.12 11.34
CA THR A 288 -14.50 -12.20 10.59
C THR A 288 -14.94 -10.74 10.65
N ALA A 289 -16.10 -10.45 11.25
CA ALA A 289 -16.67 -9.11 11.29
C ALA A 289 -15.91 -8.12 12.21
N GLY A 290 -14.82 -8.56 12.86
CA GLY A 290 -13.77 -7.67 13.39
C GLY A 290 -14.16 -6.76 14.56
N GLN A 291 -15.34 -6.95 15.16
CA GLN A 291 -15.79 -6.20 16.33
C GLN A 291 -15.55 -7.00 17.61
N SER A 292 -14.96 -6.33 18.61
CA SER A 292 -14.52 -6.98 19.85
C SER A 292 -15.65 -7.17 20.87
N ASP A 293 -16.64 -6.28 20.93
CA ASP A 293 -17.81 -6.42 21.82
C ASP A 293 -19.01 -5.53 21.39
N PRO A 294 -20.25 -6.08 21.37
CA PRO A 294 -20.52 -7.52 21.34
C PRO A 294 -19.93 -8.11 20.05
N ILE A 295 -19.31 -9.30 20.13
CA ILE A 295 -18.83 -9.99 18.93
C ILE A 295 -20.06 -10.28 18.06
N PRO A 296 -20.18 -9.67 16.87
CA PRO A 296 -21.32 -9.90 16.01
C PRO A 296 -21.25 -11.34 15.50
N GLY A 297 -22.32 -12.09 15.74
CA GLY A 297 -22.51 -13.39 15.10
C GLY A 297 -22.69 -13.26 13.58
N PRO A 298 -22.63 -14.37 12.84
CA PRO A 298 -22.44 -15.73 13.35
C PRO A 298 -20.96 -16.06 13.69
N LEU A 299 -20.77 -16.96 14.66
CA LEU A 299 -19.48 -17.62 14.90
C LEU A 299 -19.45 -18.88 14.03
N ASP A 300 -18.96 -18.76 12.79
CA ASP A 300 -19.06 -19.81 11.79
C ASP A 300 -17.78 -20.03 10.98
N MET A 301 -16.66 -19.42 11.38
CA MET A 301 -15.36 -19.58 10.74
C MET A 301 -14.32 -20.22 11.65
N PHE A 302 -13.34 -20.86 11.01
CA PHE A 302 -12.15 -21.44 11.62
C PHE A 302 -10.90 -20.93 10.88
N SER A 303 -9.71 -20.99 11.51
CA SER A 303 -8.51 -20.39 10.92
C SER A 303 -8.08 -21.08 9.63
N LEU A 304 -8.24 -22.41 9.60
CA LEU A 304 -8.20 -23.28 8.42
C LEU A 304 -9.41 -24.21 8.53
N ASP A 305 -10.28 -24.18 7.53
CA ASP A 305 -11.58 -24.83 7.61
C ASP A 305 -11.70 -26.06 6.71
N THR A 306 -12.65 -26.95 7.00
CA THR A 306 -13.01 -28.09 6.13
C THR A 306 -13.96 -27.67 5.02
N LYS A 307 -14.34 -26.40 4.97
CA LYS A 307 -15.26 -25.80 4.01
C LYS A 307 -14.68 -24.48 3.55
N VAL A 308 -14.60 -24.28 2.24
CA VAL A 308 -14.19 -23.03 1.62
C VAL A 308 -15.42 -22.28 1.11
N ARG A 309 -15.45 -20.96 1.29
CA ARG A 309 -16.64 -20.12 1.04
C ARG A 309 -16.49 -19.11 -0.09
N PHE A 310 -15.26 -18.93 -0.61
CA PHE A 310 -14.96 -18.07 -1.75
C PHE A 310 -13.60 -18.45 -2.35
N VAL A 311 -13.36 -18.01 -3.59
CA VAL A 311 -12.02 -18.07 -4.20
C VAL A 311 -11.09 -17.18 -3.40
N GLY A 312 -9.98 -17.72 -2.89
CA GLY A 312 -9.12 -17.01 -1.94
C GLY A 312 -9.31 -17.41 -0.47
N ASP A 313 -10.23 -18.32 -0.15
CA ASP A 313 -10.37 -18.82 1.23
C ASP A 313 -9.15 -19.68 1.63
N ARG A 314 -8.76 -19.67 2.91
CA ARG A 314 -7.48 -20.24 3.37
C ARG A 314 -7.60 -21.75 3.58
N VAL A 315 -6.75 -22.52 2.90
CA VAL A 315 -6.79 -24.00 2.90
C VAL A 315 -5.67 -24.60 3.73
N ALA A 316 -4.45 -24.11 3.53
CA ALA A 316 -3.26 -24.55 4.25
C ALA A 316 -2.24 -23.41 4.36
N VAL A 317 -1.30 -23.52 5.31
CA VAL A 317 -0.19 -22.58 5.47
C VAL A 317 1.12 -23.35 5.48
N VAL A 318 2.10 -22.87 4.73
CA VAL A 318 3.48 -23.36 4.72
C VAL A 318 4.37 -22.31 5.38
N ALA A 319 5.36 -22.74 6.17
CA ALA A 319 6.50 -21.92 6.59
C ALA A 319 7.82 -22.59 6.18
N ALA A 320 8.69 -21.86 5.46
CA ALA A 320 9.96 -22.38 4.95
C ALA A 320 11.11 -21.37 5.07
N GLU A 321 12.34 -21.82 4.85
CA GLU A 321 13.57 -21.00 4.98
C GLU A 321 13.68 -19.90 3.91
N THR A 322 13.05 -20.11 2.75
CA THR A 322 13.01 -19.13 1.66
C THR A 322 11.61 -19.05 1.08
N GLU A 323 11.31 -17.91 0.47
CA GLU A 323 10.06 -17.70 -0.26
C GLU A 323 9.86 -18.76 -1.36
N GLU A 324 10.92 -19.09 -2.11
CA GLU A 324 10.85 -20.05 -3.21
C GLU A 324 10.54 -21.47 -2.74
N ILE A 325 11.09 -21.89 -1.59
CA ILE A 325 10.76 -23.19 -0.99
C ILE A 325 9.31 -23.19 -0.51
N ALA A 326 8.83 -22.10 0.10
CA ALA A 326 7.45 -21.99 0.56
C ALA A 326 6.46 -22.09 -0.62
N GLU A 327 6.74 -21.44 -1.74
CA GLU A 327 5.94 -21.52 -2.97
C GLU A 327 5.95 -22.93 -3.56
N ARG A 328 7.14 -23.54 -3.69
CA ARG A 328 7.26 -24.91 -4.18
C ARG A 328 6.52 -25.91 -3.31
N ALA A 329 6.51 -25.71 -2.00
CA ALA A 329 5.78 -26.56 -1.07
C ALA A 329 4.26 -26.46 -1.25
N LEU A 330 3.71 -25.27 -1.59
CA LEU A 330 2.28 -25.13 -1.89
C LEU A 330 1.84 -26.01 -3.07
N GLU A 331 2.68 -26.11 -4.12
CA GLU A 331 2.41 -26.96 -5.30
C GLU A 331 2.38 -28.46 -4.97
N LEU A 332 2.95 -28.86 -3.84
CA LEU A 332 3.02 -30.25 -3.40
C LEU A 332 1.85 -30.65 -2.48
N ILE A 333 0.95 -29.72 -2.14
CA ILE A 333 -0.24 -30.00 -1.33
C ILE A 333 -1.37 -30.44 -2.26
N GLU A 334 -1.87 -31.66 -2.05
CA GLU A 334 -2.99 -32.21 -2.82
C GLU A 334 -4.30 -32.02 -2.05
N VAL A 335 -5.29 -31.37 -2.68
CA VAL A 335 -6.59 -31.10 -2.06
C VAL A 335 -7.70 -31.62 -2.96
N GLU A 336 -8.60 -32.42 -2.38
CA GLU A 336 -9.80 -32.92 -3.04
C GLU A 336 -11.02 -32.13 -2.56
N TYR A 337 -11.68 -31.46 -3.49
CA TYR A 337 -12.87 -30.65 -3.22
C TYR A 337 -14.15 -31.36 -3.64
N GLU A 338 -15.17 -31.26 -2.79
CA GLU A 338 -16.58 -31.44 -3.15
C GLU A 338 -17.15 -30.06 -3.44
N GLU A 339 -17.20 -29.66 -4.71
CA GLU A 339 -17.79 -28.37 -5.08
C GLU A 339 -19.28 -28.33 -4.73
N LEU A 340 -19.69 -27.21 -4.14
CA LEU A 340 -21.05 -26.90 -3.76
C LEU A 340 -21.56 -25.73 -4.61
N PRO A 341 -22.87 -25.58 -4.80
CA PRO A 341 -23.43 -24.42 -5.49
C PRO A 341 -22.96 -23.11 -4.84
N ALA A 342 -22.28 -22.26 -5.61
CA ALA A 342 -21.85 -20.95 -5.14
C ALA A 342 -23.05 -20.00 -5.07
N ILE A 343 -23.12 -19.22 -3.99
CA ILE A 343 -24.11 -18.15 -3.85
C ILE A 343 -23.48 -16.88 -4.42
N ILE A 344 -23.85 -16.53 -5.65
CA ILE A 344 -23.33 -15.37 -6.38
C ILE A 344 -24.33 -14.20 -6.43
N ASP A 345 -25.56 -14.43 -5.95
CA ASP A 345 -26.61 -13.43 -5.77
C ASP A 345 -27.21 -13.62 -4.38
N SER A 346 -27.50 -12.52 -3.70
CA SER A 346 -28.10 -12.49 -2.36
C SER A 346 -29.62 -12.65 -2.35
N ARG A 347 -30.25 -12.75 -3.53
CA ARG A 347 -31.72 -12.82 -3.70
C ARG A 347 -32.32 -14.19 -3.41
#